data_AF-A0A553V642-F1
#
_entry.id   AF-A0A553V642-F1
#
_cell.length_a   1.000
_cell.length_b   1.000
_cell.length_c   1.000
_cell.angle_alpha   90.00
_cell.angle_beta   90.00
_cell.angle_gamma   90.00
#
_symmetry.space_group_name_H-M   'P 1'
#
loop_
_entity.id
_entity.type
_entity.pdbx_description
1 polymer ?
#
loop_
_entity_poly.entity_id
_entity_poly.type
_entity_poly.pdbx_seq_one_letter_code
_entity_poly.pdbx_strand_id
1 'polypeptide(L)'
;MDNLLKKAGAMTAHLELFQHMLHLRGLLQLAAHMEERGDRVTMVSPDNITLIGAGMDSASTVTTTKGAEIESASAYSVLRGLKGHDAPEYAVTREELKALNARAVSELEASDAMRAFGETLGRISAVPTNNMPTTNTPAANVPAATAPTASAPAPTETTAERPNRNRRGAEETSNEAPAA
;
A
#
# COMPACT_ATOMS: atom_id res chain seq x y z
N MET A 1 -5.09 33.61 4.18
CA MET A 1 -5.86 32.38 4.48
C MET A 1 -6.64 31.88 3.27
N ASP A 2 -7.00 32.79 2.37
CA ASP A 2 -7.81 32.57 1.15
C ASP A 2 -7.22 31.57 0.14
N ASN A 3 -5.91 31.35 0.17
CA ASN A 3 -5.24 30.44 -0.75
C ASN A 3 -5.44 28.96 -0.34
N LEU A 4 -5.48 28.64 0.95
CA LEU A 4 -5.72 27.28 1.43
C LEU A 4 -7.16 26.84 1.15
N LEU A 5 -8.13 27.72 1.36
CA LEU A 5 -9.54 27.44 1.11
C LEU A 5 -9.83 27.24 -0.37
N LYS A 6 -9.18 28.03 -1.26
CA LYS A 6 -9.25 27.84 -2.71
C LYS A 6 -8.62 26.52 -3.17
N LYS A 7 -7.48 26.13 -2.60
CA LYS A 7 -6.83 24.83 -2.85
C LYS A 7 -7.71 23.66 -2.38
N ALA A 8 -8.33 23.78 -1.22
CA ALA A 8 -9.27 22.78 -0.70
C ALA A 8 -10.53 22.65 -1.58
N GLY A 9 -11.07 23.77 -2.08
CA GLY A 9 -12.19 23.76 -3.02
C GLY A 9 -11.85 23.05 -4.34
N ALA A 10 -10.67 23.30 -4.90
CA ALA A 10 -10.21 22.61 -6.12
C ALA A 10 -10.03 21.09 -5.92
N MET A 11 -9.70 20.65 -4.70
CA MET A 11 -9.58 19.23 -4.35
C MET A 11 -10.91 18.53 -4.09
N THR A 12 -11.99 19.29 -3.86
CA THR A 12 -13.31 18.73 -3.58
C THR A 12 -13.85 17.93 -4.78
N ALA A 13 -13.51 18.34 -6.00
CA ALA A 13 -13.87 17.62 -7.24
C ALA A 13 -13.24 16.22 -7.34
N HIS A 14 -12.20 15.94 -6.56
CA HIS A 14 -11.47 14.67 -6.57
C HIS A 14 -11.80 13.76 -5.37
N LEU A 15 -12.77 14.13 -4.54
CA LEU A 15 -13.16 13.33 -3.36
C LEU A 15 -13.67 11.95 -3.73
N GLU A 16 -14.46 11.84 -4.80
CA GLU A 16 -14.96 10.55 -5.29
C GLU A 16 -13.80 9.63 -5.73
N LEU A 17 -12.80 10.20 -6.42
CA LEU A 17 -11.59 9.47 -6.81
C LEU A 17 -10.84 8.92 -5.59
N PHE A 18 -10.69 9.74 -4.54
CA PHE A 18 -10.04 9.30 -3.30
C PHE A 18 -10.83 8.20 -2.58
N GLN A 19 -12.16 8.31 -2.51
CA GLN A 19 -12.98 7.26 -1.93
C GLN A 19 -12.84 5.95 -2.73
N HIS A 20 -12.85 6.04 -4.06
CA HIS A 20 -12.66 4.87 -4.90
C HIS A 20 -11.28 4.21 -4.67
N MET A 21 -10.20 4.99 -4.63
CA MET A 21 -8.86 4.51 -4.30
C MET A 21 -8.80 3.88 -2.90
N LEU A 22 -9.45 4.49 -1.92
CA LEU A 22 -9.52 3.98 -0.56
C LEU A 22 -10.19 2.61 -0.52
N HIS A 23 -11.32 2.45 -1.21
CA HIS A 23 -12.03 1.17 -1.25
C HIS A 23 -11.24 0.09 -2.00
N LEU A 24 -10.57 0.44 -3.11
CA LEU A 24 -9.65 -0.47 -3.81
C LEU A 24 -8.50 -0.91 -2.89
N ARG A 25 -7.92 0.02 -2.13
CA ARG A 25 -6.90 -0.33 -1.13
C ARG A 25 -7.46 -1.25 -0.04
N GLY A 26 -8.71 -1.02 0.40
CA GLY A 26 -9.42 -1.88 1.33
C GLY A 26 -9.52 -3.33 0.84
N LEU A 27 -9.82 -3.54 -0.45
CA LEU A 27 -9.84 -4.88 -1.05
C LEU A 27 -8.45 -5.56 -1.08
N LEU A 28 -7.37 -4.80 -1.29
CA LEU A 28 -6.01 -5.37 -1.20
C LEU A 28 -5.67 -5.78 0.23
N GLN A 29 -6.08 -4.96 1.21
CA GLN A 29 -5.92 -5.28 2.62
C GLN A 29 -6.75 -6.51 3.01
N LEU A 30 -7.96 -6.65 2.46
CA LEU A 30 -8.79 -7.85 2.63
C LEU A 30 -8.08 -9.09 2.06
N ALA A 31 -7.54 -9.01 0.85
CA ALA A 31 -6.83 -10.12 0.23
C ALA A 31 -5.57 -10.53 1.03
N ALA A 32 -4.83 -9.55 1.56
CA ALA A 32 -3.69 -9.79 2.45
C ALA A 32 -4.12 -10.42 3.78
N HIS A 33 -5.23 -9.95 4.35
CA HIS A 33 -5.78 -10.51 5.57
C HIS A 33 -6.23 -11.97 5.39
N MET A 34 -6.88 -12.28 4.26
CA MET A 34 -7.20 -13.66 3.88
C MET A 34 -5.93 -14.52 3.75
N GLU A 35 -4.85 -13.96 3.21
CA GLU A 35 -3.58 -14.66 3.06
C GLU A 35 -2.94 -14.99 4.40
N GLU A 36 -2.89 -14.01 5.32
CA GLU A 36 -2.37 -14.18 6.68
C GLU A 36 -3.15 -15.23 7.47
N ARG A 37 -4.48 -15.28 7.30
CA ARG A 37 -5.35 -16.25 7.98
C ARG A 37 -5.42 -17.62 7.31
N GLY A 38 -5.00 -17.73 6.05
CA GLY A 38 -5.18 -18.94 5.25
C GLY A 38 -6.59 -19.12 4.66
N ASP A 39 -7.40 -18.06 4.63
CA ASP A 39 -8.71 -18.06 4.00
C ASP A 39 -8.58 -18.14 2.46
N ARG A 40 -9.44 -18.94 1.85
CA ARG A 40 -9.38 -19.23 0.40
C ARG A 40 -10.43 -18.47 -0.39
N VAL A 41 -11.61 -18.33 0.19
CA VAL A 41 -12.78 -17.73 -0.44
C VAL A 41 -13.36 -16.68 0.51
N THR A 42 -13.82 -15.58 -0.07
CA THR A 42 -14.61 -14.58 0.63
C THR A 42 -15.92 -14.40 -0.08
N MET A 43 -17.00 -14.39 0.67
CA MET A 43 -18.32 -13.97 0.20
C MET A 43 -18.61 -12.57 0.73
N VAL A 44 -18.96 -11.65 -0.15
CA VAL A 44 -19.29 -10.27 0.20
C VAL A 44 -20.74 -10.01 -0.18
N SER A 45 -21.55 -9.68 0.82
CA SER A 45 -22.90 -9.15 0.67
C SER A 45 -22.93 -7.68 1.11
N PRO A 46 -24.03 -6.94 0.87
CA PRO A 46 -24.15 -5.55 1.30
C PRO A 46 -23.97 -5.37 2.82
N ASP A 47 -24.36 -6.37 3.60
CA ASP A 47 -24.39 -6.29 5.07
C ASP A 47 -23.21 -7.01 5.73
N ASN A 48 -22.67 -8.07 5.12
CA ASN A 48 -21.63 -8.90 5.75
C ASN A 48 -20.50 -9.32 4.79
N ILE A 49 -19.31 -9.47 5.35
CA ILE A 49 -18.16 -10.15 4.74
C ILE A 49 -18.00 -11.49 5.45
N THR A 50 -18.07 -12.57 4.69
CA THR A 50 -17.85 -13.93 5.19
C THR A 50 -16.53 -14.47 4.64
N LEU A 51 -15.58 -14.73 5.53
CA LEU A 51 -14.26 -15.28 5.23
C LEU A 51 -14.31 -16.79 5.44
N ILE A 52 -13.90 -17.55 4.43
CA ILE A 52 -14.01 -19.02 4.39
C ILE A 52 -12.60 -19.62 4.20
N GLY A 53 -12.16 -20.37 5.21
CA GLY A 53 -10.85 -21.01 5.26
C GLY A 53 -10.90 -22.29 6.10
N ALA A 54 -10.06 -22.36 7.14
CA ALA A 54 -10.12 -23.43 8.14
C ALA A 54 -11.35 -23.30 9.06
N GLY A 55 -11.86 -22.08 9.21
CA GLY A 55 -13.13 -21.75 9.84
C GLY A 55 -13.98 -20.88 8.91
N MET A 56 -15.14 -20.47 9.43
CA MET A 56 -16.02 -19.53 8.75
C MET A 56 -16.33 -18.39 9.72
N ASP A 57 -15.93 -17.18 9.36
CA ASP A 57 -16.19 -15.97 10.14
C ASP A 57 -16.96 -14.98 9.30
N SER A 58 -18.02 -14.42 9.87
CA SER A 58 -18.87 -13.44 9.22
C SER A 58 -18.99 -12.20 10.09
N ALA A 59 -18.76 -11.03 9.50
CA ALA A 59 -18.86 -9.75 10.18
C ALA A 59 -19.23 -8.64 9.18
N SER A 60 -19.87 -7.58 9.66
CA SER A 60 -20.15 -6.37 8.87
C SER A 60 -18.89 -5.56 8.57
N THR A 61 -17.91 -5.62 9.48
CA THR A 61 -16.63 -4.93 9.38
C THR A 61 -15.51 -5.89 9.72
N VAL A 62 -14.53 -6.01 8.82
CA VAL A 62 -13.32 -6.81 9.03
C VAL A 62 -12.20 -5.86 9.44
N THR A 63 -11.61 -6.11 10.61
CA THR A 63 -10.42 -5.38 11.06
C THR A 63 -9.18 -6.21 10.76
N THR A 64 -8.30 -5.67 9.92
CA THR A 64 -7.03 -6.33 9.59
C THR A 64 -6.04 -6.22 10.74
N THR A 65 -5.03 -7.10 10.74
CA THR A 65 -3.88 -7.07 11.67
C THR A 65 -3.15 -5.72 11.70
N LYS A 66 -3.23 -4.96 10.61
CA LYS A 66 -2.65 -3.62 10.45
C LYS A 66 -3.58 -2.49 10.90
N GLY A 67 -4.73 -2.82 11.50
CA GLY A 67 -5.70 -1.86 12.02
C GLY A 67 -6.55 -1.17 10.94
N ALA A 68 -6.54 -1.65 9.70
CA ALA A 68 -7.46 -1.16 8.68
C ALA A 68 -8.83 -1.81 8.83
N GLU A 69 -9.87 -1.00 8.80
CA GLU A 69 -11.27 -1.42 8.85
C GLU A 69 -11.82 -1.51 7.41
N ILE A 70 -12.46 -2.64 7.10
CA ILE A 70 -13.03 -2.91 5.79
C ILE A 70 -14.51 -3.22 5.99
N GLU A 71 -15.36 -2.33 5.51
CA GLU A 71 -16.81 -2.48 5.58
C GLU A 71 -17.35 -3.33 4.43
N SER A 72 -18.38 -4.13 4.72
CA SER A 72 -19.12 -4.95 3.76
C SER A 72 -19.70 -4.13 2.60
N ALA A 73 -20.40 -3.04 2.91
CA ALA A 73 -21.04 -2.19 1.90
C ALA A 73 -20.04 -1.62 0.88
N SER A 74 -18.88 -1.16 1.36
CA SER A 74 -17.80 -0.60 0.52
C SER A 74 -17.17 -1.69 -0.35
N ALA A 75 -16.86 -2.85 0.23
CA ALA A 75 -16.32 -3.99 -0.52
C ALA A 75 -17.32 -4.51 -1.58
N TYR A 76 -18.61 -4.59 -1.23
CA TYR A 76 -19.68 -5.00 -2.13
C TYR A 76 -19.82 -4.05 -3.32
N SER A 77 -19.86 -2.74 -3.07
CA SER A 77 -19.98 -1.74 -4.14
C SER A 77 -18.81 -1.82 -5.13
N VAL A 78 -17.59 -2.03 -4.64
CA VAL A 78 -16.43 -2.18 -5.51
C VAL A 78 -16.52 -3.49 -6.30
N LEU A 79 -16.82 -4.61 -5.65
CA LEU A 79 -16.93 -5.90 -6.33
C LEU A 79 -18.03 -5.91 -7.39
N ARG A 80 -19.17 -5.26 -7.13
CA ARG A 80 -20.24 -5.06 -8.11
C ARG A 80 -19.75 -4.31 -9.35
N GLY A 81 -19.00 -3.23 -9.15
CA GLY A 81 -18.39 -2.46 -10.24
C GLY A 81 -17.38 -3.30 -11.03
N LEU A 82 -16.51 -4.04 -10.36
CA LEU A 82 -15.45 -4.83 -11.01
C LEU A 82 -15.99 -6.06 -11.75
N LYS A 83 -17.02 -6.71 -11.21
CA LYS A 83 -17.63 -7.90 -11.82
C LYS A 83 -18.66 -7.57 -12.89
N GLY A 84 -19.19 -6.35 -12.91
CA GLY A 84 -20.05 -5.83 -13.98
C GLY A 84 -21.41 -6.52 -14.14
N HIS A 85 -21.85 -7.30 -13.15
CA HIS A 85 -23.17 -7.94 -13.13
C HIS A 85 -23.79 -7.79 -11.74
N ASP A 86 -25.11 -7.72 -11.70
CA ASP A 86 -25.86 -7.58 -10.45
C ASP A 86 -26.06 -8.95 -9.80
N ALA A 87 -25.66 -9.07 -8.55
CA ALA A 87 -25.83 -10.29 -7.75
C ALA A 87 -26.07 -9.91 -6.29
N PRO A 88 -26.89 -10.68 -5.54
CA PRO A 88 -27.12 -10.40 -4.12
C PRO A 88 -25.85 -10.58 -3.28
N GLU A 89 -24.95 -11.46 -3.71
CA GLU A 89 -23.68 -11.76 -3.04
C GLU A 89 -22.60 -12.06 -4.07
N TYR A 90 -21.36 -11.66 -3.76
CA TYR A 90 -20.19 -11.96 -4.59
C TYR A 90 -19.25 -12.90 -3.84
N ALA A 91 -19.12 -14.13 -4.34
CA ALA A 91 -18.03 -15.01 -3.97
C ALA A 91 -16.79 -14.66 -4.80
N VAL A 92 -15.66 -14.49 -4.13
CA VAL A 92 -14.35 -14.28 -4.75
C VAL A 92 -13.30 -15.12 -4.07
N THR A 93 -12.45 -15.76 -4.86
CA THR A 93 -11.24 -16.40 -4.33
C THR A 93 -10.19 -15.34 -4.01
N ARG A 94 -9.21 -15.68 -3.17
CA ARG A 94 -8.08 -14.79 -2.88
C ARG A 94 -7.33 -14.34 -4.14
N GLU A 95 -7.12 -15.26 -5.08
CA GLU A 95 -6.40 -14.99 -6.34
C GLU A 95 -7.24 -14.12 -7.28
N GLU A 96 -8.54 -14.39 -7.39
CA GLU A 96 -9.47 -13.58 -8.16
C GLU A 96 -9.55 -12.16 -7.60
N LEU A 97 -9.61 -12.00 -6.27
CA LEU A 97 -9.65 -10.68 -5.63
C LEU A 97 -8.39 -9.87 -5.94
N LYS A 98 -7.20 -10.49 -5.88
CA LYS A 98 -5.93 -9.87 -6.27
C LYS A 98 -5.93 -9.46 -7.75
N ALA A 99 -6.40 -10.33 -8.64
CA ALA A 99 -6.45 -10.07 -10.08
C ALA A 99 -7.44 -8.95 -10.46
N LEU A 100 -8.65 -8.98 -9.88
CA LEU A 100 -9.66 -7.93 -10.06
C LEU A 100 -9.14 -6.57 -9.58
N ASN A 101 -8.46 -6.55 -8.44
CA ASN A 101 -7.88 -5.32 -7.92
C ASN A 101 -6.74 -4.79 -8.80
N ALA A 102 -5.82 -5.66 -9.23
CA ALA A 102 -4.72 -5.26 -10.11
C ALA A 102 -5.23 -4.68 -11.44
N ARG A 103 -6.28 -5.29 -12.01
CA ARG A 103 -6.97 -4.76 -13.19
C ARG A 103 -7.57 -3.38 -12.90
N ALA A 104 -8.29 -3.24 -11.79
CA ALA A 104 -8.93 -1.98 -11.40
C ALA A 104 -7.92 -0.85 -11.21
N VAL A 105 -6.79 -1.14 -10.57
CA VAL A 105 -5.70 -0.17 -10.37
C VAL A 105 -5.10 0.24 -11.72
N SER A 106 -4.84 -0.72 -12.61
CA SER A 106 -4.32 -0.41 -13.95
C SER A 106 -5.29 0.45 -14.77
N GLU A 107 -6.59 0.18 -14.69
CA GLU A 107 -7.63 0.98 -15.35
C GLU A 107 -7.74 2.39 -14.74
N LEU A 108 -7.63 2.48 -13.41
CA LEU A 108 -7.64 3.74 -12.69
C LEU A 108 -6.44 4.62 -13.04
N GLU A 109 -5.24 4.03 -13.13
CA GLU A 109 -4.02 4.72 -13.56
C GLU A 109 -4.13 5.26 -15.00
N ALA A 110 -4.84 4.55 -15.87
CA ALA A 110 -5.12 4.99 -17.24
C ALA A 110 -6.26 6.02 -17.35
N SER A 111 -6.99 6.30 -16.27
CA SER A 111 -8.19 7.14 -16.30
C SER A 111 -7.90 8.64 -16.44
N ASP A 112 -8.79 9.35 -17.11
CA ASP A 112 -8.74 10.82 -17.20
C ASP A 112 -8.88 11.51 -15.84
N ALA A 113 -9.61 10.88 -14.90
CA ALA A 113 -9.74 11.38 -13.53
C ALA A 113 -8.39 11.42 -12.81
N MET A 114 -7.56 10.38 -12.95
CA MET A 114 -6.21 10.35 -12.39
C MET A 114 -5.31 11.42 -13.02
N ARG A 115 -5.42 11.58 -14.35
CA ARG A 115 -4.67 12.60 -15.08
C ARG A 115 -5.07 14.02 -14.63
N ALA A 116 -6.36 14.29 -14.52
CA ALA A 116 -6.90 15.57 -14.06
C ALA A 116 -6.50 15.87 -12.60
N PHE A 117 -6.48 14.84 -11.75
CA PHE A 117 -5.96 14.95 -10.38
C PHE A 117 -4.47 15.33 -10.37
N GLY A 118 -3.64 14.64 -11.15
CA GLY A 118 -2.21 14.95 -11.29
C GLY A 118 -1.96 16.37 -11.79
N GLU A 119 -2.74 16.84 -12.77
CA GLU A 119 -2.68 18.23 -13.23
C GLU A 119 -3.07 19.23 -12.14
N THR A 120 -4.11 18.92 -11.36
CA THR A 120 -4.57 19.78 -10.27
C THR A 120 -3.50 19.86 -9.17
N LEU A 121 -2.86 18.75 -8.82
CA LEU A 121 -1.71 18.71 -7.91
C LEU A 121 -0.54 19.54 -8.45
N GLY A 122 -0.21 19.36 -9.74
CA GLY A 122 0.84 20.14 -10.41
C GLY A 122 0.56 21.64 -10.32
N ARG A 123 -0.68 22.07 -10.61
CA ARG A 123 -1.09 23.48 -10.51
C ARG A 123 -1.02 24.00 -9.08
N ILE A 124 -1.48 23.22 -8.10
CA ILE A 124 -1.48 23.63 -6.68
C ILE A 124 -0.07 23.73 -6.09
N SER A 125 0.83 22.82 -6.48
CA SER A 125 2.25 22.81 -6.09
C SER A 125 3.05 23.88 -6.83
N ALA A 126 2.67 24.22 -8.06
CA ALA A 126 3.31 25.25 -8.87
C ALA A 126 2.85 26.68 -8.54
N VAL A 127 1.77 26.89 -7.75
CA VAL A 127 1.45 28.23 -7.25
C VAL A 127 2.59 28.68 -6.35
N PRO A 128 3.46 29.61 -6.78
CA PRO A 128 4.53 30.07 -5.92
C PRO A 128 3.91 30.78 -4.73
N THR A 129 4.51 30.61 -3.56
CA THR A 129 4.27 31.39 -2.35
C THR A 129 4.69 32.87 -2.51
N ASN A 130 4.71 33.39 -3.75
CA ASN A 130 5.11 34.73 -4.11
C ASN A 130 4.02 35.73 -3.71
N ASN A 131 4.03 36.08 -2.44
CA ASN A 131 3.81 37.44 -1.98
C ASN A 131 4.77 37.71 -0.81
N MET A 132 6.07 37.62 -1.10
CA MET A 132 7.09 38.33 -0.34
C MET A 132 7.90 39.12 -1.38
N PRO A 133 7.99 40.45 -1.27
CA PRO A 133 8.75 41.24 -2.23
C PRO A 133 10.24 40.93 -2.03
N THR A 134 10.82 40.12 -2.92
CA THR A 134 12.27 40.05 -3.07
C THR A 134 12.70 41.22 -3.94
N THR A 135 13.20 42.27 -3.29
CA THR A 135 13.91 43.36 -3.97
C THR A 135 15.10 42.80 -4.74
N ASN A 136 15.01 42.87 -6.07
CA ASN A 136 16.12 42.70 -6.99
C ASN A 136 17.24 43.67 -6.61
N THR A 137 18.43 43.14 -6.33
CA THR A 137 19.69 43.89 -6.38
C THR A 137 20.67 43.07 -7.22
N PRO A 138 21.14 43.57 -8.38
CA PRO A 138 22.13 42.85 -9.18
C PRO A 138 23.53 43.18 -8.68
N ALA A 139 24.32 42.16 -8.30
CA ALA A 139 25.73 42.33 -7.96
C ALA A 139 26.61 41.28 -8.69
N ALA A 140 27.30 41.80 -9.72
CA ALA A 140 28.64 41.48 -10.21
C ALA A 140 29.31 40.12 -9.86
N ASN A 141 29.44 39.28 -10.89
CA ASN A 141 30.69 38.75 -11.47
C ASN A 141 31.98 38.73 -10.59
N VAL A 142 32.56 37.55 -10.29
CA VAL A 142 34.00 37.13 -10.37
C VAL A 142 34.09 35.58 -10.24
N PRO A 143 35.04 34.85 -10.90
CA PRO A 143 34.86 33.46 -11.34
C PRO A 143 35.71 32.37 -10.63
N ALA A 144 35.32 31.11 -10.92
CA ALA A 144 36.09 29.86 -11.11
C ALA A 144 37.05 29.34 -10.02
N ALA A 145 36.79 28.11 -9.52
CA ALA A 145 37.82 27.12 -9.23
C ALA A 145 37.25 25.68 -9.19
N THR A 146 37.71 24.87 -10.17
CA THR A 146 38.06 23.44 -10.11
C THR A 146 37.03 22.34 -9.80
N ALA A 147 36.94 21.41 -10.77
CA ALA A 147 36.32 20.09 -10.73
C ALA A 147 36.91 19.15 -9.65
N PRO A 148 36.30 17.97 -9.44
CA PRO A 148 36.91 16.80 -10.08
C PRO A 148 35.94 15.76 -10.67
N THR A 149 36.56 15.03 -11.56
CA THR A 149 36.16 13.92 -12.42
C THR A 149 35.77 12.65 -11.65
N ALA A 150 34.95 11.84 -12.32
CA ALA A 150 34.49 10.50 -11.94
C ALA A 150 35.60 9.51 -11.54
N SER A 151 35.27 8.55 -10.67
CA SER A 151 35.41 7.09 -10.89
C SER A 151 35.25 6.29 -9.59
N ALA A 152 34.32 5.33 -9.58
CA ALA A 152 34.40 4.09 -8.79
C ALA A 152 35.50 3.20 -9.41
N PRO A 153 36.10 2.18 -8.73
CA PRO A 153 35.46 1.21 -7.83
C PRO A 153 36.30 0.78 -6.58
N ALA A 154 35.72 -0.12 -5.78
CA ALA A 154 36.30 -0.77 -4.60
C ALA A 154 37.57 -1.60 -4.89
N PRO A 155 38.40 -1.86 -3.87
CA PRO A 155 38.52 -3.25 -3.39
C PRO A 155 38.66 -3.42 -1.85
N THR A 156 38.07 -4.53 -1.41
CA THR A 156 38.43 -5.55 -0.38
C THR A 156 39.54 -5.37 0.66
N GLU A 157 39.25 -5.96 1.84
CA GLU A 157 40.12 -6.57 2.88
C GLU A 157 40.79 -5.61 3.87
N THR A 158 40.81 -5.77 5.20
CA THR A 158 40.91 -6.89 6.17
C THR A 158 40.45 -6.33 7.55
N THR A 159 39.95 -7.04 8.57
CA THR A 159 40.64 -8.03 9.41
C THR A 159 39.64 -8.48 10.50
N ALA A 160 39.31 -9.76 10.56
CA ALA A 160 38.77 -10.38 11.78
C ALA A 160 39.42 -11.76 11.90
N GLU A 161 40.60 -11.77 12.53
CA GLU A 161 41.34 -12.99 12.81
C GLU A 161 40.73 -13.70 14.03
N ARG A 162 40.41 -14.98 13.78
CA ARG A 162 40.17 -16.13 14.67
C ARG A 162 41.29 -16.29 15.74
N PRO A 163 41.30 -17.32 16.64
CA PRO A 163 40.37 -18.45 16.86
C PRO A 163 40.04 -18.74 18.36
N ASN A 164 39.05 -19.59 18.65
CA ASN A 164 39.35 -20.74 19.53
C ASN A 164 38.37 -21.91 19.35
N ARG A 165 38.95 -23.10 19.51
CA ARG A 165 38.44 -24.45 19.31
C ARG A 165 38.41 -25.14 20.69
N ASN A 166 37.65 -26.23 20.82
CA ASN A 166 37.53 -27.18 21.97
C ASN A 166 36.47 -26.79 23.01
N ARG A 167 35.61 -27.67 23.54
CA ARG A 167 35.65 -29.12 23.90
C ARG A 167 34.17 -29.56 24.11
N ARG A 168 33.62 -30.60 23.47
CA ARG A 168 33.48 -32.03 23.87
C ARG A 168 33.16 -32.31 25.37
N GLY A 169 32.05 -33.04 25.59
CA GLY A 169 31.62 -33.77 26.81
C GLY A 169 30.21 -33.34 27.28
N ALA A 170 29.24 -34.17 27.67
CA ALA A 170 29.08 -35.61 27.93
C ALA A 170 27.55 -35.91 27.91
N GLU A 171 27.07 -37.00 27.29
CA GLU A 171 26.49 -38.20 27.95
C GLU A 171 25.45 -37.98 29.08
N GLU A 172 24.19 -38.38 28.83
CA GLU A 172 23.31 -39.22 29.69
C GLU A 172 22.00 -39.51 28.89
N THR A 173 21.81 -40.66 28.24
CA THR A 173 21.22 -41.93 28.72
C THR A 173 20.14 -41.80 29.81
N SER A 174 18.88 -42.05 29.41
CA SER A 174 17.92 -42.97 30.06
C SER A 174 16.68 -43.08 29.14
N ASN A 175 16.45 -44.22 28.49
CA ASN A 175 15.57 -45.32 28.93
C ASN A 175 14.09 -44.89 28.94
N GLU A 176 13.08 -45.58 28.41
CA GLU A 176 12.88 -46.90 27.81
C GLU A 176 11.43 -46.86 27.25
N ALA A 177 11.02 -47.85 26.46
CA ALA A 177 9.83 -47.88 25.62
C ALA A 177 8.54 -48.35 26.36
N PRO A 178 7.49 -48.94 25.73
CA PRO A 178 6.12 -48.44 25.76
C PRO A 178 5.10 -49.38 26.48
N ALA A 179 3.81 -49.02 26.34
CA ALA A 179 2.59 -49.86 26.39
C ALA A 179 1.75 -49.85 27.70
N ALA A 180 0.48 -49.49 27.52
CA ALA A 180 -0.69 -50.24 27.97
C ALA A 180 -1.87 -49.92 27.04
#